data_AF-A0A6A5T1A2-F1
#
_entry.id   AF-A0A6A5T1A2-F1
#
_cell.length_a   1.000
_cell.length_b   1.000
_cell.length_c   1.000
_cell.angle_alpha   90.00
_cell.angle_beta   90.00
_cell.angle_gamma   90.00
#
_symmetry.space_group_name_H-M   'P 1'
#
loop_
_entity.id
_entity.type
_entity.pdbx_description
1 polymer ?
#
loop_
_entity_poly.entity_id
_entity_poly.type
_entity_poly.pdbx_seq_one_letter_code
_entity_poly.pdbx_strand_id
1 'polypeptide(L)'
;MTESSPKLPWHPIPSSGGSTCKVHLMQAGGLYIPTDMTFLPGPDTPNDSVNPAGATNSSKKSFYGPDYVFLIEHTASGNKYIFDLGMRKDLENLPPLIVENVLPQFKCEPKSPANILQEHGSPEQKPEKIKAVIFSHVHFDHVGDGAQAGFGKAEMWVGPTCCTYARPGYPVDPKAPTLSETLPVDGSRRIFESYISDDVLNEAGDKRSGQVMEGMVKGKYAAIDLRKPEWIGLGAFDRAYDVFNDGSAYLIDAPGHSSGHQMMLLRVTSGSPTDTFVLLAGDGFHHPDILKEPRLTARPPYSKSGMHADAEVAIDTIYRTREFAEKKNMWVLAAHDFSVGEGIQPGAKEIEGLVEINGWFEKGWKKPFPSNL
;
A
#
# COMPACT_ATOMS: atom_id res chain seq x y z
N MET A 1 10.84 -20.94 21.23
CA MET A 1 10.94 -19.80 22.16
C MET A 1 10.37 -18.62 21.42
N THR A 2 9.26 -18.04 21.88
CA THR A 2 8.67 -16.84 21.28
C THR A 2 9.63 -15.69 21.55
N GLU A 3 10.46 -15.34 20.56
CA GLU A 3 11.24 -14.10 20.64
C GLU A 3 10.24 -12.95 20.82
N SER A 4 10.46 -12.16 21.86
CA SER A 4 9.64 -10.98 22.14
C SER A 4 9.70 -10.02 20.95
N SER A 5 8.57 -9.35 20.67
CA SER A 5 8.48 -8.23 19.73
C SER A 5 9.72 -7.33 19.80
N PRO A 6 10.26 -6.87 18.65
CA PRO A 6 11.37 -5.93 18.68
C PRO A 6 10.97 -4.67 19.45
N LYS A 7 11.90 -4.11 20.24
CA LYS A 7 11.70 -2.82 20.89
C LYS A 7 11.88 -1.73 19.84
N LEU A 8 10.77 -1.19 19.34
CA LEU A 8 10.77 -0.13 18.33
C LEU A 8 10.64 1.25 18.97
N PRO A 9 11.27 2.30 18.39
CA PRO A 9 11.05 3.66 18.85
C PRO A 9 9.61 4.10 18.60
N TRP A 10 9.15 5.12 19.33
CA TRP A 10 7.92 5.83 19.00
C TRP A 10 8.20 7.33 18.94
N HIS A 11 8.36 7.82 17.71
CA HIS A 11 8.55 9.24 17.41
C HIS A 11 7.21 9.99 17.53
N PRO A 12 7.21 11.24 18.02
CA PRO A 12 5.99 12.03 18.15
C PRO A 12 5.38 12.32 16.78
N ILE A 13 4.05 12.44 16.74
CA ILE A 13 3.33 12.94 15.57
C ILE A 13 3.07 14.43 15.78
N PRO A 14 3.64 15.35 14.98
CA PRO A 14 3.45 16.79 15.13
C PRO A 14 1.96 17.18 15.12
N SER A 15 1.60 18.16 15.95
CA SER A 15 0.25 18.74 16.01
C SER A 15 -0.11 19.40 14.68
N SER A 16 -1.38 19.34 14.28
CA SER A 16 -1.86 19.96 13.05
C SER A 16 -2.48 21.34 13.20
N GLY A 17 -2.54 21.88 14.43
CA GLY A 17 -3.27 23.14 14.69
C GLY A 17 -4.76 23.10 14.31
N GLY A 18 -5.34 21.91 14.13
CA GLY A 18 -6.74 21.71 13.72
C GLY A 18 -6.92 21.19 12.29
N SER A 19 -5.89 21.19 11.45
CA SER A 19 -5.96 20.62 10.09
C SER A 19 -6.19 19.10 10.13
N THR A 20 -6.99 18.59 9.19
CA THR A 20 -7.37 17.17 9.09
C THR A 20 -7.55 16.73 7.64
N CYS A 21 -7.77 15.43 7.44
CA CYS A 21 -8.20 14.86 6.18
C CYS A 21 -9.58 14.19 6.32
N LYS A 22 -10.45 14.41 5.33
CA LYS A 22 -11.67 13.62 5.15
C LYS A 22 -11.35 12.41 4.27
N VAL A 23 -11.69 11.20 4.73
CA VAL A 23 -11.29 9.95 4.07
C VAL A 23 -12.53 9.11 3.78
N HIS A 24 -12.64 8.66 2.53
CA HIS A 24 -13.66 7.72 2.10
C HIS A 24 -13.00 6.44 1.61
N LEU A 25 -13.44 5.31 2.15
CA LEU A 25 -13.09 3.97 1.66
C LEU A 25 -14.01 3.61 0.50
N MET A 26 -13.41 3.05 -0.55
CA MET A 26 -14.09 2.38 -1.66
C MET A 26 -13.51 0.97 -1.79
N GLN A 27 -14.36 -0.03 -2.00
CA GLN A 27 -13.91 -1.37 -2.35
C GLN A 27 -13.92 -1.52 -3.87
N ALA A 28 -12.74 -1.44 -4.48
CA ALA A 28 -12.48 -1.60 -5.92
C ALA A 28 -12.51 -3.07 -6.36
N GLY A 29 -13.35 -3.88 -5.72
CA GLY A 29 -13.46 -5.32 -5.93
C GLY A 29 -12.66 -6.12 -4.90
N GLY A 30 -12.01 -7.18 -5.36
CA GLY A 30 -11.13 -8.01 -4.53
C GLY A 30 -10.58 -9.21 -5.28
N LEU A 31 -9.77 -10.01 -4.59
CA LEU A 31 -9.09 -11.16 -5.17
C LEU A 31 -8.94 -12.31 -4.16
N TYR A 32 -8.84 -13.54 -4.66
CA TYR A 32 -8.54 -14.70 -3.83
C TYR A 32 -7.03 -14.90 -3.77
N ILE A 33 -6.46 -14.68 -2.59
CA ILE A 33 -5.02 -14.71 -2.33
C ILE A 33 -4.63 -16.12 -1.84
N PRO A 34 -3.65 -16.79 -2.46
CA PRO A 34 -3.15 -18.09 -2.01
C PRO A 34 -2.54 -18.03 -0.60
N THR A 35 -2.99 -18.93 0.26
CA THR A 35 -2.51 -19.01 1.66
C THR A 35 -1.02 -19.36 1.73
N ASP A 36 -0.50 -20.17 0.80
CA ASP A 36 0.90 -20.61 0.74
C ASP A 36 1.88 -19.50 0.31
N MET A 37 1.39 -18.48 -0.40
CA MET A 37 2.17 -17.28 -0.73
C MET A 37 2.12 -16.22 0.37
N THR A 38 1.16 -16.32 1.29
CA THR A 38 0.94 -15.35 2.37
C THR A 38 1.59 -15.84 3.67
N PHE A 39 1.40 -17.12 4.01
CA PHE A 39 1.73 -17.68 5.31
C PHE A 39 2.75 -18.82 5.29
N LEU A 40 3.55 -18.86 6.35
CA LEU A 40 4.17 -20.07 6.86
C LEU A 40 3.21 -20.77 7.85
N PRO A 41 3.14 -22.12 7.86
CA PRO A 41 2.31 -22.90 8.79
C PRO A 41 2.73 -22.77 10.26
N GLY A 42 3.92 -22.20 10.49
CA GLY A 42 4.44 -21.67 11.75
C GLY A 42 5.60 -20.73 11.41
N PRO A 43 6.07 -19.86 12.33
CA PRO A 43 6.92 -18.71 12.01
C PRO A 43 8.24 -19.01 11.28
N ASP A 44 8.68 -20.26 11.23
CA ASP A 44 9.85 -20.72 10.47
C ASP A 44 9.68 -22.18 10.01
N THR A 45 8.44 -22.63 9.76
CA THR A 45 8.14 -24.01 9.35
C THR A 45 7.97 -24.10 7.83
N PRO A 46 8.57 -25.10 7.15
CA PRO A 46 8.32 -25.38 5.73
C PRO A 46 6.82 -25.54 5.40
N ASN A 47 6.35 -24.98 4.28
CA ASN A 47 4.94 -25.05 3.85
C ASN A 47 4.72 -25.93 2.59
N ASP A 48 3.47 -26.09 2.14
CA ASP A 48 3.17 -26.94 0.97
C ASP A 48 3.85 -26.44 -0.33
N SER A 49 4.26 -25.16 -0.40
CA SER A 49 5.01 -24.62 -1.55
C SER A 49 6.44 -25.16 -1.66
N VAL A 50 7.01 -25.73 -0.59
CA VAL A 50 8.36 -26.33 -0.63
C VAL A 50 8.38 -27.76 -1.19
N ASN A 51 7.24 -28.42 -1.40
CA ASN A 51 7.21 -29.77 -1.99
C ASN A 51 7.64 -29.76 -3.48
N PRO A 52 8.61 -30.60 -3.87
CA PRO A 52 9.04 -30.73 -5.27
C PRO A 52 8.13 -31.71 -6.02
N ALA A 53 7.79 -31.38 -7.26
CA ALA A 53 7.25 -32.25 -8.31
C ALA A 53 6.34 -33.41 -7.85
N GLY A 54 5.02 -33.20 -7.82
CA GLY A 54 4.06 -34.31 -7.68
C GLY A 54 2.82 -34.05 -6.85
N ALA A 55 2.65 -32.86 -6.26
CA ALA A 55 1.38 -32.49 -5.64
C ALA A 55 0.30 -32.39 -6.73
N THR A 56 -0.58 -33.39 -6.76
CA THR A 56 -1.79 -33.39 -7.58
C THR A 56 -2.62 -32.16 -7.23
N ASN A 57 -3.41 -31.67 -8.20
CA ASN A 57 -4.35 -30.53 -8.16
C ASN A 57 -5.35 -30.56 -6.97
N SER A 58 -4.92 -30.63 -5.71
CA SER A 58 -5.73 -30.14 -4.60
C SER A 58 -5.78 -28.63 -4.75
N SER A 59 -6.99 -28.06 -4.92
CA SER A 59 -7.18 -26.61 -5.00
C SER A 59 -6.37 -25.92 -3.91
N LYS A 60 -5.38 -25.10 -4.31
CA LYS A 60 -4.59 -24.31 -3.36
C LYS A 60 -5.56 -23.54 -2.47
N LYS A 61 -5.37 -23.63 -1.15
CA LYS A 61 -6.19 -22.86 -0.20
C LYS A 61 -5.97 -21.38 -0.46
N SER A 62 -7.05 -20.62 -0.47
CA SER A 62 -7.03 -19.18 -0.64
C SER A 62 -8.03 -18.53 0.31
N PHE A 63 -7.85 -17.24 0.56
CA PHE A 63 -8.81 -16.39 1.25
C PHE A 63 -9.16 -15.20 0.38
N TYR A 64 -10.34 -14.61 0.59
CA TYR A 64 -10.74 -13.40 -0.12
C TYR A 64 -10.10 -12.17 0.54
N GLY A 65 -9.34 -11.41 -0.25
CA GLY A 65 -8.88 -10.07 0.09
C GLY A 65 -9.73 -9.03 -0.65
N PRO A 66 -10.31 -8.02 0.03
CA PRO A 66 -10.86 -6.85 -0.66
C PRO A 66 -9.74 -6.13 -1.41
N ASP A 67 -10.10 -5.23 -2.33
CA ASP A 67 -9.14 -4.31 -2.95
C ASP A 67 -9.56 -2.87 -2.59
N TYR A 68 -8.99 -2.33 -1.51
CA TYR A 68 -9.39 -1.03 -0.98
C TYR A 68 -8.64 0.14 -1.61
N VAL A 69 -9.42 1.15 -1.99
CA VAL A 69 -8.96 2.43 -2.53
C VAL A 69 -9.53 3.57 -1.70
N PHE A 70 -8.74 4.61 -1.46
CA PHE A 70 -9.14 5.69 -0.54
C PHE A 70 -9.19 7.04 -1.22
N LEU A 71 -10.34 7.70 -1.18
CA LEU A 71 -10.48 9.10 -1.55
C LEU A 71 -10.18 9.98 -0.33
N ILE A 72 -9.20 10.86 -0.46
CA ILE A 72 -8.71 11.73 0.61
C ILE A 72 -8.97 13.18 0.21
N GLU A 73 -9.62 13.95 1.07
CA GLU A 73 -9.77 15.39 0.93
C GLU A 73 -8.98 16.08 2.04
N HIS A 74 -8.02 16.93 1.66
CA HIS A 74 -7.30 17.77 2.58
C HIS A 74 -8.17 18.98 2.95
N THR A 75 -8.64 19.06 4.20
CA THR A 75 -9.71 19.99 4.59
C THR A 75 -9.30 21.46 4.50
N ALA A 76 -8.03 21.77 4.76
CA ALA A 76 -7.54 23.15 4.69
C ALA A 76 -7.46 23.69 3.26
N SER A 77 -7.19 22.83 2.25
CA SER A 77 -7.07 23.27 0.86
C SER A 77 -8.22 22.85 -0.05
N GLY A 78 -9.11 21.96 0.39
CA GLY A 78 -10.18 21.36 -0.42
C GLY A 78 -9.70 20.44 -1.57
N ASN A 79 -8.39 20.17 -1.63
CA ASN A 79 -7.80 19.33 -2.68
C ASN A 79 -8.09 17.86 -2.40
N LYS A 80 -8.32 17.10 -3.47
CA LYS A 80 -8.63 15.68 -3.38
C LYS A 80 -7.51 14.84 -3.98
N TYR A 81 -7.24 13.74 -3.31
CA TYR A 81 -6.20 12.78 -3.63
C TYR A 81 -6.85 11.40 -3.60
N ILE A 82 -6.30 10.45 -4.33
CA ILE A 82 -6.72 9.05 -4.24
C ILE A 82 -5.48 8.20 -3.92
N PHE A 83 -5.62 7.30 -2.95
CA PHE A 83 -4.56 6.37 -2.56
C PHE A 83 -4.88 4.99 -3.16
N ASP A 84 -4.00 4.54 -4.06
CA ASP A 84 -4.16 3.40 -4.96
C ASP A 84 -5.36 3.50 -5.92
N LEU A 85 -5.47 2.55 -6.86
CA LEU A 85 -6.52 2.47 -7.88
C LEU A 85 -7.09 1.06 -8.10
N GLY A 86 -6.66 0.10 -7.29
CA GLY A 86 -7.06 -1.30 -7.44
C GLY A 86 -6.56 -1.93 -8.73
N MET A 87 -7.22 -3.02 -9.15
CA MET A 87 -6.99 -3.70 -10.42
C MET A 87 -7.67 -3.04 -11.62
N ARG A 88 -7.04 -3.11 -12.81
CA ARG A 88 -7.74 -2.79 -14.07
C ARG A 88 -8.82 -3.83 -14.37
N LYS A 89 -9.91 -3.41 -15.02
CA LYS A 89 -11.04 -4.29 -15.35
C LYS A 89 -10.73 -5.27 -16.49
N ASP A 90 -9.91 -4.82 -17.44
CA ASP A 90 -9.43 -5.54 -18.61
C ASP A 90 -8.08 -6.22 -18.31
N LEU A 91 -8.13 -7.21 -17.41
CA LEU A 91 -6.95 -7.92 -16.89
C LEU A 91 -6.07 -8.53 -17.99
N GLU A 92 -6.65 -8.84 -19.16
CA GLU A 92 -5.93 -9.34 -20.33
C GLU A 92 -4.91 -8.35 -20.91
N ASN A 93 -5.04 -7.05 -20.59
CA ASN A 93 -4.12 -6.00 -21.01
C ASN A 93 -2.99 -5.73 -20.00
N LEU A 94 -2.89 -6.54 -18.94
CA LEU A 94 -1.71 -6.56 -18.08
C LEU A 94 -0.48 -7.11 -18.85
N PRO A 95 0.76 -6.88 -18.34
CA PRO A 95 1.95 -7.46 -18.96
C PRO A 95 1.82 -8.98 -19.09
N PRO A 96 2.36 -9.60 -20.18
CA PRO A 96 2.26 -11.04 -20.39
C PRO A 96 2.76 -11.87 -19.19
N LEU A 97 3.81 -11.40 -18.51
CA LEU A 97 4.31 -12.04 -17.28
C LEU A 97 3.20 -12.21 -16.22
N ILE A 98 2.39 -11.16 -16.01
CA ILE A 98 1.29 -11.15 -15.04
C ILE A 98 0.14 -12.04 -15.52
N VAL A 99 -0.25 -11.91 -16.79
CA VAL A 99 -1.35 -12.69 -17.38
C VAL A 99 -1.06 -14.20 -17.33
N GLU A 100 0.17 -14.60 -17.64
CA GLU A 100 0.54 -16.01 -17.77
C GLU A 100 0.90 -16.67 -16.43
N ASN A 101 1.48 -15.92 -15.48
CA ASN A 101 2.06 -16.51 -14.26
C ASN A 101 1.39 -16.07 -12.96
N VAL A 102 0.75 -14.90 -12.93
CA VAL A 102 0.12 -14.35 -11.72
C VAL A 102 -1.38 -14.61 -11.74
N LEU A 103 -2.12 -14.15 -12.76
CA LEU A 103 -3.58 -14.31 -12.81
C LEU A 103 -4.11 -15.75 -12.62
N PRO A 104 -3.41 -16.82 -13.07
CA PRO A 104 -3.86 -18.19 -12.79
C PRO A 104 -3.83 -18.56 -11.29
N GLN A 105 -3.06 -17.83 -10.47
CA GLN A 105 -2.94 -18.05 -9.03
C GLN A 105 -3.92 -17.18 -8.23
N PHE A 106 -4.37 -16.05 -8.79
CA PHE A 106 -5.26 -15.09 -8.12
C PHE A 106 -6.58 -14.96 -8.87
N LYS A 107 -7.67 -15.48 -8.30
CA LYS A 107 -9.01 -15.21 -8.84
C LYS A 107 -9.37 -13.76 -8.55
N CYS A 108 -9.32 -12.90 -9.57
CA CYS A 108 -9.56 -11.46 -9.46
C CYS A 108 -11.02 -11.10 -9.76
N GLU A 109 -11.56 -10.12 -9.05
CA GLU A 109 -12.92 -9.59 -9.21
C GLU A 109 -12.86 -8.04 -9.24
N PRO A 110 -12.31 -7.42 -10.31
CA PRO A 110 -11.98 -5.98 -10.33
C PRO A 110 -13.20 -5.06 -10.47
N LYS A 111 -13.17 -3.92 -9.77
CA LYS A 111 -14.07 -2.78 -9.99
C LYS A 111 -13.28 -1.49 -10.16
N SER A 112 -13.78 -0.60 -11.02
CA SER A 112 -13.12 0.68 -11.30
C SER A 112 -13.45 1.71 -10.20
N PRO A 113 -12.46 2.27 -9.48
CA PRO A 113 -12.69 3.38 -8.57
C PRO A 113 -13.27 4.60 -9.29
N ALA A 114 -12.91 4.82 -10.56
CA ALA A 114 -13.45 5.92 -11.34
C ALA A 114 -14.97 5.78 -11.53
N ASN A 115 -15.45 4.56 -11.79
CA ASN A 115 -16.89 4.29 -11.90
C ASN A 115 -17.58 4.49 -10.54
N ILE A 116 -16.98 4.00 -9.45
CA ILE A 116 -17.52 4.20 -8.10
C ILE A 116 -17.65 5.70 -7.77
N LEU A 117 -16.65 6.52 -8.12
CA LEU A 117 -16.72 7.98 -7.96
C LEU A 117 -17.75 8.64 -8.88
N GLN A 118 -17.95 8.13 -10.09
CA GLN A 118 -18.98 8.62 -11.01
C GLN A 118 -20.39 8.33 -10.48
N GLU A 119 -20.62 7.13 -9.94
CA GLU A 119 -21.92 6.66 -9.47
C GLU A 119 -22.28 7.22 -8.09
N HIS A 120 -21.34 7.22 -7.14
CA HIS A 120 -21.63 7.52 -5.73
C HIS A 120 -20.98 8.81 -5.22
N GLY A 121 -19.98 9.35 -5.93
CA GLY A 121 -19.30 10.58 -5.54
C GLY A 121 -20.11 11.84 -5.85
N SER A 122 -19.93 12.89 -5.04
CA SER A 122 -20.45 14.23 -5.34
C SER A 122 -19.79 14.85 -6.59
N PRO A 123 -20.31 15.96 -7.15
CA PRO A 123 -19.69 16.65 -8.28
C PRO A 123 -18.22 17.05 -8.04
N GLU A 124 -17.85 17.30 -6.78
CA GLU A 124 -16.49 17.67 -6.40
C GLU A 124 -15.55 16.47 -6.22
N GLN A 125 -16.08 15.25 -6.18
CA GLN A 125 -15.34 14.00 -5.97
C GLN A 125 -15.14 13.22 -7.27
N LYS A 126 -15.42 13.81 -8.44
CA LYS A 126 -15.24 13.14 -9.73
C LYS A 126 -13.76 12.92 -10.07
N PRO A 127 -13.41 11.86 -10.83
CA PRO A 127 -12.02 11.52 -11.15
C PRO A 127 -11.21 12.70 -11.72
N GLU A 128 -11.83 13.55 -12.54
CA GLU A 128 -11.18 14.69 -13.19
C GLU A 128 -10.86 15.85 -12.23
N LYS A 129 -11.39 15.79 -10.99
CA LYS A 129 -11.14 16.75 -9.91
C LYS A 129 -10.03 16.28 -8.96
N ILE A 130 -9.53 15.06 -9.12
CA ILE A 130 -8.45 14.52 -8.30
C ILE A 130 -7.13 15.19 -8.70
N LYS A 131 -6.45 15.76 -7.71
CA LYS A 131 -5.17 16.46 -7.88
C LYS A 131 -4.02 15.49 -8.10
N ALA A 132 -3.96 14.42 -7.30
CA ALA A 132 -2.95 13.38 -7.45
C ALA A 132 -3.50 11.99 -7.10
N VAL A 133 -2.98 11.00 -7.80
CA VAL A 133 -3.03 9.59 -7.43
C VAL A 133 -1.72 9.26 -6.71
N ILE A 134 -1.84 8.74 -5.49
CA ILE A 134 -0.74 8.33 -4.64
C ILE A 134 -0.73 6.81 -4.64
N PHE A 135 0.34 6.21 -5.13
CA PHE A 135 0.46 4.76 -5.14
C PHE A 135 1.24 4.31 -3.91
N SER A 136 0.70 3.35 -3.15
CA SER A 136 1.46 2.62 -2.15
C SER A 136 2.66 1.95 -2.81
N HIS A 137 2.43 1.32 -3.97
CA HIS A 137 3.43 0.76 -4.88
C HIS A 137 2.78 0.43 -6.23
N VAL A 138 3.51 -0.21 -7.14
CA VAL A 138 3.09 -0.36 -8.55
C VAL A 138 2.81 -1.80 -9.01
N HIS A 139 2.25 -2.63 -8.14
CA HIS A 139 1.69 -3.93 -8.58
C HIS A 139 0.34 -3.76 -9.29
N PHE A 140 -0.07 -4.82 -10.00
CA PHE A 140 -1.21 -4.80 -10.92
C PHE A 140 -2.56 -4.50 -10.27
N ASP A 141 -2.66 -4.78 -8.98
CA ASP A 141 -3.79 -4.59 -8.08
C ASP A 141 -3.76 -3.26 -7.31
N HIS A 142 -2.83 -2.36 -7.64
CA HIS A 142 -2.77 -1.01 -7.04
C HIS A 142 -2.79 0.11 -8.08
N VAL A 143 -2.42 -0.18 -9.33
CA VAL A 143 -2.20 0.85 -10.36
C VAL A 143 -3.40 1.09 -11.28
N GLY A 144 -4.40 0.23 -11.23
CA GLY A 144 -5.49 0.22 -12.22
C GLY A 144 -4.94 0.12 -13.64
N ASP A 145 -5.41 0.99 -14.53
CA ASP A 145 -4.91 1.14 -15.89
C ASP A 145 -3.77 2.19 -16.01
N GLY A 146 -3.07 2.48 -14.90
CA GLY A 146 -2.08 3.55 -14.84
C GLY A 146 -2.72 4.94 -14.72
N ALA A 147 -3.85 5.03 -14.02
CA ALA A 147 -4.60 6.27 -13.83
C ALA A 147 -5.10 6.89 -15.16
N GLN A 148 -5.39 6.07 -16.16
CA GLN A 148 -5.94 6.50 -17.44
C GLN A 148 -7.48 6.60 -17.41
N ALA A 149 -8.15 5.83 -16.56
CA ALA A 149 -9.60 5.85 -16.35
C ALA A 149 -10.08 7.10 -15.60
N GLY A 150 -10.05 8.27 -16.26
CA GLY A 150 -10.58 9.53 -15.72
C GLY A 150 -9.60 10.34 -14.85
N PHE A 151 -8.45 9.75 -14.47
CA PHE A 151 -7.42 10.40 -13.66
C PHE A 151 -6.26 11.00 -14.50
N GLY A 152 -6.42 11.14 -15.82
CA GLY A 152 -5.33 11.55 -16.72
C GLY A 152 -4.72 12.94 -16.43
N LYS A 153 -5.43 13.82 -15.69
CA LYS A 153 -4.93 15.14 -15.24
C LYS A 153 -4.21 15.10 -13.89
N ALA A 154 -4.44 14.04 -13.13
CA ALA A 154 -3.86 13.87 -11.80
C ALA A 154 -2.34 13.64 -11.91
N GLU A 155 -1.62 14.22 -10.96
CA GLU A 155 -0.22 13.86 -10.70
C GLU A 155 -0.14 12.42 -10.22
N MET A 156 1.00 11.76 -10.42
CA MET A 156 1.27 10.41 -9.93
C MET A 156 2.38 10.50 -8.90
N TRP A 157 2.12 10.09 -7.66
CA TRP A 157 3.09 10.13 -6.58
C TRP A 157 3.47 8.69 -6.19
N VAL A 158 4.75 8.39 -6.26
CA VAL A 158 5.30 7.04 -5.98
C VAL A 158 6.38 7.10 -4.90
N GLY A 159 6.55 5.98 -4.20
CA GLY A 159 7.48 5.90 -3.09
C GLY A 159 8.95 5.82 -3.53
N PRO A 160 9.90 5.99 -2.59
CA PRO A 160 11.32 6.04 -2.90
C PRO A 160 11.83 4.83 -3.65
N THR A 161 12.62 5.05 -4.70
CA THR A 161 13.16 4.01 -5.59
C THR A 161 12.13 3.25 -6.43
N CYS A 162 10.85 3.65 -6.47
CA CYS A 162 9.84 2.98 -7.30
C CYS A 162 10.32 2.82 -8.77
N CYS A 163 10.82 3.89 -9.38
CA CYS A 163 11.23 3.88 -10.78
C CYS A 163 12.46 2.99 -11.07
N THR A 164 13.32 2.69 -10.09
CA THR A 164 14.47 1.80 -10.34
C THR A 164 14.04 0.36 -10.62
N TYR A 165 12.87 -0.05 -10.11
CA TYR A 165 12.33 -1.39 -10.29
C TYR A 165 11.19 -1.43 -11.31
N ALA A 166 10.37 -0.39 -11.36
CA ALA A 166 9.20 -0.33 -12.21
C ALA A 166 9.48 0.01 -13.69
N ARG A 167 10.70 0.49 -14.00
CA ARG A 167 11.11 0.88 -15.35
C ARG A 167 12.36 0.14 -15.85
N PRO A 168 12.49 -0.08 -17.17
CA PRO A 168 11.42 0.06 -18.17
C PRO A 168 10.31 -0.99 -17.97
N GLY A 169 9.07 -0.65 -18.33
CA GLY A 169 7.94 -1.59 -18.28
C GLY A 169 7.73 -2.32 -19.61
N TYR A 170 6.76 -3.22 -19.67
CA TYR A 170 6.33 -3.86 -20.92
C TYR A 170 5.70 -2.83 -21.89
N PRO A 171 5.95 -2.89 -23.21
CA PRO A 171 6.70 -3.91 -23.95
C PRO A 171 8.21 -3.65 -24.08
N VAL A 172 8.73 -2.55 -23.52
CA VAL A 172 10.17 -2.21 -23.62
C VAL A 172 11.03 -3.28 -22.94
N ASP A 173 10.62 -3.75 -21.76
CA ASP A 173 11.14 -4.98 -21.16
C ASP A 173 10.08 -6.10 -21.23
N PRO A 174 10.29 -7.15 -22.04
CA PRO A 174 9.36 -8.28 -22.15
C PRO A 174 9.13 -9.05 -20.85
N LYS A 175 9.99 -8.89 -19.85
CA LYS A 175 9.90 -9.55 -18.53
C LYS A 175 9.42 -8.62 -17.43
N ALA A 176 9.03 -7.38 -17.74
CA ALA A 176 8.56 -6.46 -16.71
C ALA A 176 7.16 -6.85 -16.19
N PRO A 177 6.93 -6.76 -14.87
CA PRO A 177 5.60 -6.95 -14.27
C PRO A 177 4.71 -5.70 -14.37
N THR A 178 5.25 -4.58 -14.84
CA THR A 178 4.57 -3.28 -15.01
C THR A 178 4.49 -2.90 -16.49
N LEU A 179 3.52 -2.06 -16.85
CA LEU A 179 3.43 -1.50 -18.20
C LEU A 179 4.25 -0.20 -18.32
N SER A 180 4.89 0.02 -19.46
CA SER A 180 5.61 1.27 -19.76
C SER A 180 4.69 2.49 -19.71
N GLU A 181 3.41 2.32 -20.08
CA GLU A 181 2.40 3.37 -20.01
C GLU A 181 1.96 3.73 -18.57
N THR A 182 2.23 2.85 -17.58
CA THR A 182 1.94 3.16 -16.18
C THR A 182 2.85 4.27 -15.68
N LEU A 183 4.14 4.24 -16.02
CA LEU A 183 5.09 5.29 -15.68
C LEU A 183 5.83 5.74 -16.96
N PRO A 184 5.21 6.55 -17.82
CA PRO A 184 5.79 6.93 -19.11
C PRO A 184 7.00 7.87 -18.97
N VAL A 185 7.96 7.75 -19.88
CA VAL A 185 9.22 8.53 -19.89
C VAL A 185 9.16 9.78 -20.79
N ASP A 186 8.05 9.99 -21.48
CA ASP A 186 7.87 11.04 -22.50
C ASP A 186 7.37 12.38 -21.93
N GLY A 187 7.10 12.45 -20.61
CA GLY A 187 6.57 13.64 -19.96
C GLY A 187 5.06 13.85 -20.15
N SER A 188 4.34 12.89 -20.72
CA SER A 188 2.88 12.93 -20.84
C SER A 188 2.15 12.93 -19.49
N ARG A 189 2.82 12.48 -18.42
CA ARG A 189 2.32 12.47 -17.05
C ARG A 189 3.28 13.22 -16.12
N ARG A 190 2.72 13.89 -15.12
CA ARG A 190 3.49 14.50 -14.03
C ARG A 190 3.69 13.48 -12.93
N ILE A 191 4.91 12.92 -12.85
CA ILE A 191 5.25 11.86 -11.91
C ILE A 191 6.26 12.39 -10.90
N PHE A 192 5.97 12.19 -9.63
CA PHE A 192 6.81 12.56 -8.52
C PHE A 192 7.24 11.31 -7.76
N GLU A 193 8.54 11.19 -7.53
CA GLU A 193 9.09 10.16 -6.66
C GLU A 193 9.80 10.82 -5.48
N SER A 194 9.49 10.38 -4.26
CA SER A 194 10.16 10.88 -3.06
C SER A 194 11.59 10.31 -2.98
N TYR A 195 12.57 11.18 -2.81
CA TYR A 195 13.98 10.83 -2.83
C TYR A 195 14.54 10.70 -1.42
N ILE A 196 15.27 9.60 -1.18
CA ILE A 196 16.12 9.42 -0.01
C ILE A 196 17.56 9.43 -0.52
N SER A 197 18.41 10.26 0.08
CA SER A 197 19.83 10.34 -0.29
C SER A 197 20.58 9.07 0.10
N ASP A 198 21.61 8.72 -0.66
CA ASP A 198 22.47 7.57 -0.39
C ASP A 198 23.14 7.65 0.99
N ASP A 199 23.48 8.84 1.49
CA ASP A 199 24.04 9.00 2.84
C ASP A 199 23.07 8.48 3.92
N VAL A 200 21.81 8.93 3.87
CA VAL A 200 20.72 8.46 4.75
C VAL A 200 20.48 6.95 4.60
N LEU A 201 20.52 6.42 3.37
CA LEU A 201 20.34 4.98 3.14
C LEU A 201 21.52 4.17 3.70
N ASN A 202 22.75 4.62 3.49
CA ASN A 202 23.97 3.98 3.99
C ASN A 202 24.02 3.97 5.51
N GLU A 203 23.70 5.09 6.17
CA GLU A 203 23.62 5.18 7.63
C GLU A 203 22.59 4.19 8.22
N ALA A 204 21.49 3.96 7.51
CA ALA A 204 20.46 3.01 7.90
C ALA A 204 20.75 1.55 7.49
N GLY A 205 21.86 1.27 6.78
CA GLY A 205 22.15 -0.06 6.23
C GLY A 205 21.16 -0.51 5.16
N ASP A 206 20.49 0.42 4.50
CA ASP A 206 19.45 0.15 3.49
C ASP A 206 20.08 -0.20 2.13
N LYS A 207 19.70 -1.37 1.60
CA LYS A 207 20.23 -1.92 0.33
C LYS A 207 19.83 -1.11 -0.90
N ARG A 208 18.91 -0.15 -0.76
CA ARG A 208 18.50 0.77 -1.84
C ARG A 208 19.53 1.85 -2.14
N SER A 209 20.56 2.01 -1.29
CA SER A 209 21.66 2.94 -1.55
C SER A 209 22.27 2.74 -2.94
N GLY A 210 22.48 3.84 -3.66
CA GLY A 210 23.03 3.87 -5.02
C GLY A 210 22.04 3.53 -6.14
N GLN A 211 20.87 2.96 -5.83
CA GLN A 211 19.90 2.51 -6.84
C GLN A 211 19.35 3.67 -7.68
N VAL A 212 19.07 4.82 -7.05
CA VAL A 212 18.56 6.00 -7.76
C VAL A 212 19.60 6.49 -8.76
N MET A 213 20.86 6.62 -8.34
CA MET A 213 21.96 7.08 -9.19
C MET A 213 22.20 6.12 -10.35
N GLU A 214 22.20 4.81 -10.11
CA GLU A 214 22.29 3.79 -11.16
C GLU A 214 21.10 3.87 -12.12
N GLY A 215 19.88 4.06 -11.59
CA GLY A 215 18.66 4.25 -12.36
C GLY A 215 18.72 5.48 -13.27
N MET A 216 19.30 6.58 -12.79
CA MET A 216 19.50 7.80 -13.60
C MET A 216 20.43 7.54 -14.78
N VAL A 217 21.56 6.87 -14.54
CA VAL A 217 22.51 6.49 -15.61
C VAL A 217 21.83 5.59 -16.65
N LYS A 218 20.94 4.71 -16.21
CA LYS A 218 20.14 3.83 -17.09
C LYS A 218 18.90 4.50 -17.70
N GLY A 219 18.69 5.80 -17.49
CA GLY A 219 17.57 6.57 -18.04
C GLY A 219 16.21 6.27 -17.40
N LYS A 220 16.15 5.52 -16.29
CA LYS A 220 14.88 5.16 -15.62
C LYS A 220 14.14 6.35 -15.02
N TYR A 221 14.87 7.44 -14.73
CA TYR A 221 14.34 8.67 -14.14
C TYR A 221 13.95 9.74 -15.18
N ALA A 222 13.92 9.40 -16.46
CA ALA A 222 13.40 10.31 -17.47
C ALA A 222 11.95 10.73 -17.12
N ALA A 223 11.68 12.04 -17.19
CA ALA A 223 10.40 12.66 -16.83
C ALA A 223 9.91 12.39 -15.38
N ILE A 224 10.82 12.10 -14.45
CA ILE A 224 10.51 12.03 -13.01
C ILE A 224 10.96 13.30 -12.31
N ASP A 225 10.07 13.89 -11.52
CA ASP A 225 10.43 14.92 -10.56
C ASP A 225 10.78 14.25 -9.21
N LEU A 226 12.07 14.26 -8.87
CA LEU A 226 12.57 13.75 -7.61
C LEU A 226 12.39 14.77 -6.49
N ARG A 227 11.38 14.54 -5.65
CA ARG A 227 11.12 15.39 -4.49
C ARG A 227 12.08 15.04 -3.37
N LYS A 228 12.76 16.03 -2.80
CA LYS A 228 13.67 15.85 -1.67
C LYS A 228 13.03 16.40 -0.39
N PRO A 229 12.12 15.65 0.26
CA PRO A 229 11.48 16.12 1.47
C PRO A 229 12.46 16.14 2.65
N GLU A 230 12.09 16.85 3.71
CA GLU A 230 12.71 16.70 5.01
C GLU A 230 12.17 15.43 5.67
N TRP A 231 13.01 14.40 5.77
CA TRP A 231 12.64 13.13 6.39
C TRP A 231 12.74 13.24 7.91
N ILE A 232 11.67 12.85 8.60
CA ILE A 232 11.56 12.82 10.07
C ILE A 232 11.18 11.42 10.56
N GLY A 233 11.47 11.13 11.82
CA GLY A 233 10.85 9.99 12.51
C GLY A 233 9.37 10.27 12.80
N LEU A 234 8.50 9.30 12.58
CA LEU A 234 7.06 9.41 12.81
C LEU A 234 6.46 8.08 13.29
N GLY A 235 5.91 8.07 14.52
CA GLY A 235 5.45 6.83 15.15
C GLY A 235 6.57 5.80 15.20
N ALA A 236 6.32 4.57 14.78
CA ALA A 236 7.33 3.51 14.75
C ALA A 236 8.25 3.53 13.52
N PHE A 237 8.16 4.51 12.62
CA PHE A 237 9.00 4.60 11.41
C PHE A 237 10.02 5.72 11.52
N ASP A 238 11.21 5.49 10.99
CA ASP A 238 12.33 6.44 11.06
C ASP A 238 12.34 7.45 9.90
N ARG A 239 11.51 7.23 8.88
CA ARG A 239 11.43 8.06 7.68
C ARG A 239 9.98 8.28 7.24
N ALA A 240 9.49 9.48 7.52
CA ALA A 240 8.25 10.02 6.98
C ALA A 240 8.43 11.50 6.67
N TYR A 241 7.51 12.10 5.92
CA TYR A 241 7.45 13.54 5.75
C TYR A 241 6.02 14.04 5.68
N ASP A 242 5.81 15.26 6.15
CA ASP A 242 4.53 15.95 6.07
C ASP A 242 4.27 16.42 4.63
N VAL A 243 3.18 15.94 4.06
CA VAL A 243 2.84 16.17 2.66
C VAL A 243 2.31 17.58 2.42
N PHE A 244 1.67 18.17 3.44
CA PHE A 244 1.00 19.47 3.33
C PHE A 244 1.65 20.55 4.21
N ASN A 245 2.66 20.19 5.00
CA ASN A 245 3.36 21.05 5.98
C ASN A 245 2.41 21.63 7.02
N ASP A 246 1.39 20.88 7.43
CA ASP A 246 0.37 21.31 8.38
C ASP A 246 -0.03 20.23 9.41
N GLY A 247 0.70 19.12 9.44
CA GLY A 247 0.54 18.02 10.38
C GLY A 247 -0.67 17.12 10.16
N SER A 248 -1.40 17.28 9.05
CA SER A 248 -2.62 16.51 8.76
C SER A 248 -2.38 15.20 8.00
N ALA A 249 -1.29 15.11 7.22
CA ALA A 249 -0.98 13.94 6.40
C ALA A 249 0.52 13.71 6.23
N TYR A 250 0.94 12.45 6.33
CA TYR A 250 2.34 12.05 6.19
C TYR A 250 2.47 10.87 5.24
N LEU A 251 3.46 10.92 4.35
CA LEU A 251 3.90 9.74 3.62
C LEU A 251 5.07 9.10 4.36
N ILE A 252 5.02 7.77 4.50
CA ILE A 252 5.95 6.96 5.28
C ILE A 252 6.67 6.01 4.32
N ASP A 253 8.00 6.02 4.37
CA ASP A 253 8.83 5.04 3.68
C ASP A 253 8.68 3.68 4.38
N ALA A 254 8.07 2.71 3.71
CA ALA A 254 7.69 1.41 4.29
C ALA A 254 8.08 0.26 3.35
N PRO A 255 9.37 0.08 3.05
CA PRO A 255 9.85 -0.92 2.09
C PRO A 255 9.65 -2.35 2.59
N GLY A 256 9.90 -3.31 1.72
CA GLY A 256 9.92 -4.75 2.05
C GLY A 256 9.01 -5.54 1.12
N HIS A 257 7.73 -5.15 1.06
CA HIS A 257 6.80 -5.67 0.05
C HIS A 257 7.32 -5.39 -1.37
N SER A 258 7.58 -4.12 -1.63
CA SER A 258 8.43 -3.66 -2.72
C SER A 258 9.38 -2.59 -2.18
N SER A 259 10.45 -2.31 -2.91
CA SER A 259 11.44 -1.29 -2.55
C SER A 259 10.87 0.14 -2.48
N GLY A 260 9.87 0.45 -3.31
CA GLY A 260 9.16 1.72 -3.33
C GLY A 260 7.81 1.70 -2.63
N HIS A 261 7.58 0.71 -1.78
CA HIS A 261 6.36 0.66 -0.98
C HIS A 261 6.32 1.80 0.04
N GLN A 262 5.20 2.52 0.09
CA GLN A 262 4.94 3.61 1.03
C GLN A 262 3.55 3.49 1.64
N MET A 263 3.41 4.05 2.84
CA MET A 263 2.14 4.16 3.55
C MET A 263 1.76 5.63 3.72
N MET A 264 0.49 5.91 4.02
CA MET A 264 0.03 7.27 4.30
C MET A 264 -0.70 7.34 5.64
N LEU A 265 -0.15 8.10 6.58
CA LEU A 265 -0.82 8.40 7.85
C LEU A 265 -1.65 9.66 7.69
N LEU A 266 -2.93 9.56 8.02
CA LEU A 266 -3.91 10.65 7.89
C LEU A 266 -4.54 10.93 9.25
N ARG A 267 -4.52 12.20 9.64
CA ARG A 267 -5.26 12.69 10.80
C ARG A 267 -6.71 12.95 10.38
N VAL A 268 -7.64 12.16 10.90
CA VAL A 268 -9.06 12.23 10.47
C VAL A 268 -9.95 13.02 11.41
N THR A 269 -9.54 13.17 12.67
CA THR A 269 -10.12 14.14 13.60
C THR A 269 -8.99 14.86 14.34
N SER A 270 -9.22 16.12 14.69
CA SER A 270 -8.35 16.86 15.60
C SER A 270 -9.16 17.38 16.78
N GLY A 271 -8.64 17.20 18.00
CA GLY A 271 -9.30 17.62 19.24
C GLY A 271 -10.02 16.50 20.01
N SER A 272 -10.87 16.90 20.96
CA SER A 272 -11.33 16.08 22.10
C SER A 272 -12.07 14.78 21.71
N PRO A 273 -11.79 13.64 22.38
CA PRO A 273 -10.85 13.50 23.51
C PRO A 273 -9.38 13.41 23.08
N THR A 274 -9.10 13.05 21.83
CA THR A 274 -7.76 12.97 21.23
C THR A 274 -7.89 12.99 19.72
N ASP A 275 -6.84 13.43 19.04
CA ASP A 275 -6.73 13.23 17.60
C ASP A 275 -6.85 11.74 17.26
N THR A 276 -7.55 11.44 16.18
CA THR A 276 -7.64 10.09 15.64
C THR A 276 -7.06 10.02 14.24
N PHE A 277 -6.53 8.84 13.90
CA PHE A 277 -5.77 8.64 12.67
C PHE A 277 -6.23 7.40 11.93
N VAL A 278 -6.03 7.41 10.62
CA VAL A 278 -6.01 6.19 9.80
C VAL A 278 -4.65 6.07 9.13
N LEU A 279 -4.08 4.86 9.11
CA LEU A 279 -2.86 4.52 8.39
C LEU A 279 -3.24 3.67 7.19
N LEU A 280 -3.12 4.23 5.99
CA LEU A 280 -3.31 3.51 4.73
C LEU A 280 -2.04 2.73 4.45
N ALA A 281 -2.10 1.41 4.62
CA ALA A 281 -0.93 0.55 4.69
C ALA A 281 -0.58 -0.14 3.36
N GLY A 282 -1.42 0.01 2.32
CA GLY A 282 -1.21 -0.69 1.04
C GLY A 282 -1.01 -2.19 1.25
N ASP A 283 0.07 -2.71 0.69
CA ASP A 283 0.52 -4.10 0.83
C ASP A 283 1.57 -4.29 1.93
N GLY A 284 1.57 -3.43 2.94
CA GLY A 284 2.36 -3.64 4.15
C GLY A 284 2.12 -5.00 4.78
N PHE A 285 0.90 -5.53 4.66
CA PHE A 285 0.54 -6.91 4.99
C PHE A 285 -0.76 -7.32 4.25
N HIS A 286 -0.92 -8.61 3.97
CA HIS A 286 -2.05 -9.13 3.18
C HIS A 286 -3.15 -9.82 4.02
N HIS A 287 -2.90 -10.03 5.31
CA HIS A 287 -3.86 -10.68 6.21
C HIS A 287 -3.72 -10.19 7.66
N PRO A 288 -4.82 -10.00 8.42
CA PRO A 288 -4.79 -9.58 9.83
C PRO A 288 -3.82 -10.38 10.72
N ASP A 289 -3.71 -11.68 10.47
CA ASP A 289 -2.85 -12.57 11.26
C ASP A 289 -1.35 -12.35 11.01
N ILE A 290 -0.95 -11.84 9.82
CA ILE A 290 0.43 -11.37 9.60
C ILE A 290 0.70 -10.13 10.43
N LEU A 291 -0.26 -9.20 10.51
CA LEU A 291 -0.10 -8.02 11.36
C LEU A 291 0.00 -8.40 12.84
N LYS A 292 -0.71 -9.44 13.29
CA LYS A 292 -0.58 -9.99 14.66
C LYS A 292 0.80 -10.61 14.86
N GLU A 293 1.16 -11.58 14.02
CA GLU A 293 2.43 -12.31 14.06
C GLU A 293 3.22 -12.16 12.76
N PRO A 294 4.07 -11.11 12.66
CA PRO A 294 4.79 -10.79 11.43
C PRO A 294 5.68 -11.91 10.91
N ARG A 295 6.17 -12.80 11.78
CA ARG A 295 6.97 -13.96 11.35
C ARG A 295 6.18 -15.04 10.62
N LEU A 296 4.86 -14.98 10.61
CA LEU A 296 4.05 -15.84 9.75
C LEU A 296 4.22 -15.51 8.26
N THR A 297 4.82 -14.38 7.92
CA THR A 297 5.10 -13.98 6.53
C THR A 297 5.88 -15.05 5.77
N ALA A 298 5.31 -15.52 4.65
CA ALA A 298 5.93 -16.47 3.74
C ALA A 298 7.26 -15.94 3.17
N ARG A 299 8.36 -16.69 3.35
CA ARG A 299 9.70 -16.31 2.90
C ARG A 299 10.65 -17.50 2.74
N PRO A 300 11.71 -17.41 1.91
CA PRO A 300 12.77 -18.42 1.83
C PRO A 300 13.52 -18.60 3.17
N PRO A 301 14.09 -19.80 3.45
CA PRO A 301 13.97 -21.04 2.69
C PRO A 301 12.65 -21.81 2.98
N TYR A 302 11.78 -21.27 3.84
CA TYR A 302 10.58 -21.95 4.34
C TYR A 302 9.40 -21.93 3.36
N SER A 303 9.45 -21.04 2.37
CA SER A 303 8.55 -20.96 1.23
C SER A 303 9.33 -20.70 -0.07
N LYS A 304 8.88 -21.24 -1.20
CA LYS A 304 9.49 -20.97 -2.52
C LYS A 304 9.07 -19.64 -3.12
N SER A 305 7.94 -19.10 -2.67
CA SER A 305 7.40 -17.82 -3.09
C SER A 305 6.84 -17.07 -1.89
N GLY A 306 6.73 -15.76 -2.01
CA GLY A 306 6.12 -14.89 -1.01
C GLY A 306 5.57 -13.65 -1.70
N MET A 307 4.75 -12.89 -0.98
CA MET A 307 4.21 -11.63 -1.49
C MET A 307 5.22 -10.47 -1.41
N HIS A 308 6.33 -10.62 -0.68
CA HIS A 308 7.28 -9.53 -0.46
C HIS A 308 8.63 -9.75 -1.15
N ALA A 309 9.18 -8.69 -1.75
CA ALA A 309 10.46 -8.70 -2.45
C ALA A 309 11.68 -8.87 -1.51
N ASP A 310 11.63 -8.26 -0.32
CA ASP A 310 12.60 -8.49 0.77
C ASP A 310 11.83 -8.80 2.06
N ALA A 311 11.73 -10.09 2.38
CA ALA A 311 10.88 -10.56 3.46
C ALA A 311 11.34 -10.11 4.85
N GLU A 312 12.64 -9.97 5.09
CA GLU A 312 13.12 -9.52 6.41
C GLU A 312 12.84 -8.03 6.62
N VAL A 313 12.99 -7.22 5.57
CA VAL A 313 12.57 -5.81 5.59
C VAL A 313 11.05 -5.70 5.72
N ALA A 314 10.28 -6.56 5.04
CA ALA A 314 8.82 -6.59 5.18
C ALA A 314 8.39 -6.94 6.61
N ILE A 315 9.02 -7.93 7.25
CA ILE A 315 8.75 -8.31 8.64
C ILE A 315 9.01 -7.13 9.59
N ASP A 316 10.11 -6.38 9.41
CA ASP A 316 10.36 -5.16 10.19
C ASP A 316 9.27 -4.10 9.96
N THR A 317 8.90 -3.84 8.71
CA THR A 317 7.81 -2.93 8.35
C THR A 317 6.48 -3.36 8.97
N ILE A 318 6.15 -4.65 9.01
CA ILE A 318 4.93 -5.17 9.63
C ILE A 318 5.01 -4.98 11.16
N TYR A 319 6.15 -5.26 11.81
CA TYR A 319 6.33 -4.99 13.24
C TYR A 319 6.12 -3.51 13.57
N ARG A 320 6.67 -2.60 12.77
CA ARG A 320 6.44 -1.15 12.92
C ARG A 320 4.99 -0.76 12.69
N THR A 321 4.33 -1.34 11.68
CA THR A 321 2.91 -1.13 11.41
C THR A 321 2.03 -1.61 12.57
N ARG A 322 2.41 -2.71 13.22
CA ARG A 322 1.71 -3.25 14.40
C ARG A 322 1.70 -2.27 15.57
N GLU A 323 2.78 -1.52 15.79
CA GLU A 323 2.81 -0.47 16.84
C GLU A 323 1.71 0.59 16.66
N PHE A 324 1.34 0.91 15.41
CA PHE A 324 0.20 1.78 15.11
C PHE A 324 -1.13 1.06 15.38
N ALA A 325 -1.23 -0.21 14.98
CA ALA A 325 -2.43 -1.03 15.18
C ALA A 325 -2.77 -1.24 16.66
N GLU A 326 -1.78 -1.22 17.55
CA GLU A 326 -2.00 -1.30 19.00
C GLU A 326 -2.52 0.01 19.62
N LYS A 327 -2.29 1.18 18.99
CA LYS A 327 -2.80 2.46 19.52
C LYS A 327 -4.31 2.55 19.37
N LYS A 328 -5.02 2.88 20.46
CA LYS A 328 -6.49 2.99 20.43
C LYS A 328 -7.00 4.01 19.42
N ASN A 329 -6.30 5.12 19.24
CA ASN A 329 -6.69 6.25 18.40
C ASN A 329 -6.16 6.17 16.95
N MET A 330 -5.66 5.02 16.50
CA MET A 330 -5.15 4.84 15.14
C MET A 330 -5.75 3.59 14.52
N TRP A 331 -6.25 3.66 13.29
CA TRP A 331 -6.76 2.49 12.57
C TRP A 331 -5.91 2.20 11.35
N VAL A 332 -5.30 1.02 11.31
CA VAL A 332 -4.49 0.54 10.18
C VAL A 332 -5.40 -0.14 9.16
N LEU A 333 -5.24 0.23 7.89
CA LEU A 333 -6.07 -0.20 6.76
C LEU A 333 -5.15 -0.67 5.63
N ALA A 334 -4.89 -1.97 5.53
CA ALA A 334 -4.20 -2.54 4.36
C ALA A 334 -5.18 -2.81 3.22
N ALA A 335 -4.67 -2.86 1.98
CA ALA A 335 -5.49 -3.00 0.78
C ALA A 335 -6.37 -4.26 0.81
N HIS A 336 -5.82 -5.36 1.34
CA HIS A 336 -6.44 -6.69 1.35
C HIS A 336 -6.87 -7.17 2.74
N ASP A 337 -7.00 -6.26 3.71
CA ASP A 337 -7.45 -6.60 5.06
C ASP A 337 -8.98 -6.65 5.16
N PHE A 338 -9.56 -7.82 4.95
CA PHE A 338 -11.01 -8.05 5.09
C PHE A 338 -11.57 -7.67 6.47
N SER A 339 -10.74 -7.57 7.53
CA SER A 339 -11.22 -7.20 8.86
C SER A 339 -11.68 -5.74 8.93
N VAL A 340 -11.21 -4.88 8.03
CA VAL A 340 -11.72 -3.51 7.84
C VAL A 340 -13.18 -3.56 7.43
N GLY A 341 -13.48 -4.35 6.40
CA GLY A 341 -14.84 -4.54 5.90
C GLY A 341 -15.77 -5.11 6.96
N GLU A 342 -15.30 -6.12 7.69
CA GLU A 342 -16.02 -6.70 8.82
C GLU A 342 -16.26 -5.73 9.98
N GLY A 343 -15.43 -4.68 10.11
CA GLY A 343 -15.63 -3.62 11.09
C GLY A 343 -16.70 -2.61 10.68
N ILE A 344 -16.80 -2.31 9.39
CA ILE A 344 -17.75 -1.34 8.81
C ILE A 344 -19.13 -1.97 8.59
N GLN A 345 -19.15 -3.14 7.95
CA GLN A 345 -20.36 -3.86 7.55
C GLN A 345 -20.16 -5.37 7.73
N PRO A 346 -20.37 -5.91 8.95
CA PRO A 346 -20.12 -7.32 9.27
C PRO A 346 -20.81 -8.30 8.32
N GLY A 347 -20.07 -9.31 7.86
CA GLY A 347 -20.57 -10.35 6.95
C GLY A 347 -20.79 -9.91 5.49
N ALA A 348 -20.55 -8.65 5.15
CA ALA A 348 -20.55 -8.21 3.76
C ALA A 348 -19.24 -8.59 3.09
N LYS A 349 -19.32 -9.34 1.99
CA LYS A 349 -18.15 -9.58 1.12
C LYS A 349 -17.63 -8.28 0.51
N GLU A 350 -18.53 -7.36 0.19
CA GLU A 350 -18.22 -6.13 -0.51
C GLU A 350 -18.95 -4.94 0.10
N ILE A 351 -18.22 -3.83 0.28
CA ILE A 351 -18.76 -2.53 0.66
C ILE A 351 -19.08 -1.73 -0.60
N GLU A 352 -20.36 -1.40 -0.77
CA GLU A 352 -20.83 -0.62 -1.90
C GLU A 352 -20.66 0.90 -1.66
N GLY A 353 -20.23 1.62 -2.69
CA GLY A 353 -20.18 3.08 -2.71
C GLY A 353 -18.97 3.71 -2.00
N LEU A 354 -19.17 4.92 -1.48
CA LEU A 354 -18.16 5.70 -0.75
C LEU A 354 -18.51 5.74 0.74
N VAL A 355 -17.71 5.07 1.57
CA VAL A 355 -17.90 5.08 3.02
C VAL A 355 -16.95 6.09 3.66
N GLU A 356 -17.50 7.17 4.21
CA GLU A 356 -16.72 8.10 5.04
C GLU A 356 -16.28 7.43 6.35
N ILE A 357 -14.96 7.35 6.56
CA ILE A 357 -14.37 6.63 7.70
C ILE A 357 -13.87 7.54 8.82
N ASN A 358 -14.04 8.86 8.74
CA ASN A 358 -13.59 9.80 9.78
C ASN A 358 -14.12 9.47 11.19
N GLY A 359 -15.38 9.02 11.30
CA GLY A 359 -16.02 8.66 12.57
C GLY A 359 -15.72 7.24 13.07
N TRP A 360 -14.71 6.54 12.53
CA TRP A 360 -14.45 5.13 12.86
C TRP A 360 -14.28 4.87 14.36
N PHE A 361 -13.66 5.82 15.08
CA PHE A 361 -13.33 5.68 16.49
C PHE A 361 -14.58 5.66 17.38
N GLU A 362 -15.48 6.62 17.18
CA GLU A 362 -16.76 6.70 17.91
C GLU A 362 -17.71 5.55 17.53
N LYS A 363 -17.69 5.13 16.26
CA LYS A 363 -18.49 4.01 15.76
C LYS A 363 -17.96 2.65 16.20
N GLY A 364 -16.75 2.58 16.78
CA GLY A 364 -16.14 1.34 17.23
C GLY A 364 -15.83 0.35 16.09
N TRP A 365 -15.59 0.85 14.87
CA TRP A 365 -15.33 0.01 13.70
C TRP A 365 -13.99 -0.73 13.76
N LYS A 366 -12.99 -0.15 14.43
CA LYS A 366 -11.73 -0.82 14.70
C LYS A 366 -11.93 -1.91 15.75
N LYS A 367 -11.68 -3.16 15.37
CA LYS A 367 -11.62 -4.28 16.33
C LYS A 367 -10.42 -4.10 17.27
N PRO A 368 -10.55 -4.42 18.57
CA PRO A 368 -9.42 -4.40 19.49
C PRO A 368 -8.30 -5.29 18.96
N PHE A 369 -7.09 -4.72 18.85
CA PHE A 369 -5.91 -5.53 18.57
C PHE A 369 -5.67 -6.44 19.80
N PRO A 370 -5.50 -7.75 19.63
CA PRO A 370 -5.28 -8.63 20.78
C PRO A 370 -4.01 -8.16 21.50
N SER A 371 -4.17 -7.63 22.72
CA SER A 371 -3.02 -7.38 23.59
C SER A 371 -2.42 -8.74 23.89
N ASN A 372 -1.16 -8.95 23.53
CA ASN A 372 -0.42 -10.16 23.88
C ASN A 372 -0.67 -10.48 25.36
N LEU A 373 -1.22 -11.68 25.62
CA LEU A 373 -1.34 -12.26 26.95
C LEU A 373 0.04 -12.64 27.48
#